data_AF-A0A1H8XBX1-F1
#
_entry.id   AF-A0A1H8XBX1-F1
#
_cell.length_a   1.000
_cell.length_b   1.000
_cell.length_c   1.000
_cell.angle_alpha   90.00
_cell.angle_beta   90.00
_cell.angle_gamma   90.00
#
_symmetry.space_group_name_H-M   'P 1'
#
loop_
_entity.id
_entity.type
_entity.pdbx_description
1 polymer ?
#
loop_
_entity_poly.entity_id
_entity_poly.type
_entity_poly.pdbx_seq_one_letter_code
_entity_poly.pdbx_strand_id
1 'polypeptide(L)'
;MATAMIKALGAAVAGVALAIGAQASETPPPAYQLAAHQAGIPSEVLYSVALQESGARLRGRGAQLVPWPWTLNVAGAGYRFATRADACTALLVALSTAGAKRVDVGIAQVNMGWNGHRFGRGVSPCEALNPYKNLEVAAQMLAELRAQGGDWINVAGRYHRPAGGAPAAKYRELFAKHLSRVTGVTLLASNP
;
A
#
# COMPACT_ATOMS: atom_id res chain seq x y z
N MET A 1 -19.35 21.29 76.54
CA MET A 1 -19.17 20.30 75.44
C MET A 1 -19.86 20.84 74.21
N ALA A 2 -19.14 20.99 73.09
CA ALA A 2 -19.60 20.84 71.70
C ALA A 2 -18.66 21.62 70.77
N THR A 3 -17.89 20.82 70.05
CA THR A 3 -16.77 21.05 69.14
C THR A 3 -17.12 21.91 67.92
N ALA A 4 -16.16 22.71 67.47
CA ALA A 4 -16.18 23.42 66.19
C ALA A 4 -16.15 22.44 65.00
N MET A 5 -16.76 22.82 63.87
CA MET A 5 -16.52 22.17 62.57
C MET A 5 -16.27 23.20 61.47
N ILE A 6 -15.01 23.25 61.04
CA ILE A 6 -14.55 23.96 59.84
C ILE A 6 -14.85 23.05 58.65
N LYS A 7 -15.70 23.49 57.72
CA LYS A 7 -15.90 22.80 56.43
C LYS A 7 -14.85 23.31 55.44
N ALA A 8 -13.84 22.48 55.17
CA ALA A 8 -12.89 22.73 54.09
C ALA A 8 -13.57 22.44 52.73
N LEU A 9 -13.57 23.44 51.84
CA LEU A 9 -14.06 23.32 50.47
C LEU A 9 -12.92 22.78 49.60
N GLY A 10 -12.93 21.47 49.31
CA GLY A 10 -11.96 20.85 48.41
C GLY A 10 -12.27 21.17 46.95
N ALA A 11 -11.36 21.87 46.27
CA ALA A 11 -11.43 22.07 44.82
C ALA A 11 -11.05 20.76 44.10
N ALA A 12 -12.02 20.14 43.42
CA ALA A 12 -11.78 18.97 42.57
C ALA A 12 -11.18 19.43 41.23
N VAL A 13 -9.87 19.22 41.04
CA VAL A 13 -9.22 19.35 39.74
C VAL A 13 -9.53 18.11 38.92
N ALA A 14 -10.45 18.21 37.97
CA ALA A 14 -10.73 17.17 37.00
C ALA A 14 -9.57 17.11 35.98
N GLY A 15 -8.65 16.17 36.18
CA GLY A 15 -7.60 15.88 35.20
C GLY A 15 -8.20 15.25 33.94
N VAL A 16 -8.21 15.99 32.83
CA VAL A 16 -8.52 15.45 31.51
C VAL A 16 -7.32 14.63 31.06
N ALA A 17 -7.40 13.30 31.19
CA ALA A 17 -6.44 12.40 30.58
C ALA A 17 -6.66 12.38 29.06
N LEU A 18 -5.77 13.04 28.31
CA LEU A 18 -5.66 12.88 26.87
C LEU A 18 -5.16 11.44 26.61
N ALA A 19 -6.10 10.53 26.33
CA ALA A 19 -5.77 9.19 25.85
C ALA A 19 -5.17 9.32 24.44
N ILE A 20 -3.84 9.36 24.36
CA ILE A 20 -3.12 9.20 23.10
C ILE A 20 -3.31 7.73 22.71
N GLY A 21 -4.30 7.46 21.86
CA GLY A 21 -4.53 6.11 21.36
C GLY A 21 -3.33 5.67 20.52
N ALA A 22 -2.45 4.86 21.08
CA ALA A 22 -1.44 4.14 20.32
C ALA A 22 -2.16 3.15 19.40
N GLN A 23 -2.22 3.46 18.11
CA GLN A 23 -2.68 2.50 17.11
C GLN A 23 -1.64 1.39 17.04
N ALA A 24 -2.04 0.13 17.21
CA ALA A 24 -1.12 -1.00 17.11
C ALA A 24 -0.52 -1.05 15.69
N SER A 25 0.81 -1.05 15.59
CA SER A 25 1.53 -1.22 14.33
C SER A 25 1.28 -2.62 13.77
N GLU A 26 1.07 -2.72 12.46
CA GLU A 26 0.91 -3.98 11.73
C GLU A 26 2.26 -4.39 11.14
N THR A 27 2.80 -5.53 11.54
CA THR A 27 4.01 -6.09 10.91
C THR A 27 3.68 -6.57 9.50
N PRO A 28 4.32 -6.03 8.43
CA PRO A 28 4.09 -6.50 7.07
C PRO A 28 4.38 -8.00 6.91
N PRO A 29 3.63 -8.75 6.07
CA PRO A 29 3.89 -10.18 5.89
C PRO A 29 5.31 -10.48 5.38
N PRO A 30 5.88 -11.68 5.65
CA PRO A 30 7.28 -12.00 5.34
C PRO A 30 7.71 -11.77 3.88
N ALA A 31 6.82 -11.99 2.91
CA ALA A 31 7.12 -11.74 1.49
C ALA A 31 7.46 -10.27 1.20
N TYR A 32 6.78 -9.33 1.88
CA TYR A 32 7.05 -7.89 1.76
C TYR A 32 8.37 -7.54 2.42
N GLN A 33 8.63 -8.09 3.60
CA GLN A 33 9.90 -7.88 4.31
C GLN A 33 11.08 -8.36 3.47
N LEU A 34 10.99 -9.55 2.87
CA LEU A 34 12.03 -10.11 2.03
C LEU A 34 12.32 -9.23 0.81
N ALA A 35 11.29 -8.89 0.03
CA ALA A 35 11.45 -8.07 -1.18
C ALA A 35 11.95 -6.66 -0.84
N ALA A 36 11.42 -6.05 0.22
CA ALA A 36 11.83 -4.73 0.68
C ALA A 36 13.28 -4.70 1.16
N HIS A 37 13.70 -5.71 1.94
CA HIS A 37 15.08 -5.87 2.39
C HIS A 37 16.05 -5.99 1.21
N GLN A 38 15.72 -6.83 0.22
CA GLN A 38 16.56 -7.00 -0.99
C GLN A 38 16.73 -5.70 -1.78
N ALA A 39 15.74 -4.82 -1.78
CA ALA A 39 15.78 -3.52 -2.45
C ALA A 39 16.26 -2.36 -1.55
N GLY A 40 16.55 -2.60 -0.27
CA GLY A 40 16.96 -1.56 0.68
C GLY A 40 15.87 -0.52 1.01
N ILE A 41 14.59 -0.92 1.00
CA ILE A 41 13.45 -0.05 1.33
C ILE A 41 12.71 -0.54 2.59
N PRO A 42 11.94 0.32 3.29
CA PRO A 42 11.10 -0.13 4.41
C PRO A 42 9.97 -1.05 3.93
N SER A 43 9.72 -2.13 4.67
CA SER A 43 8.69 -3.11 4.32
C SER A 43 7.27 -2.54 4.42
N GLU A 44 7.08 -1.57 5.32
CA GLU A 44 5.83 -0.85 5.56
C GLU A 44 5.44 0.00 4.35
N VAL A 45 6.43 0.55 3.64
CA VAL A 45 6.23 1.32 2.40
C VAL A 45 5.72 0.38 1.30
N LEU A 46 6.42 -0.74 1.06
CA LEU A 46 6.03 -1.70 0.03
C LEU A 46 4.64 -2.29 0.30
N TYR A 47 4.36 -2.63 1.56
CA TYR A 47 3.06 -3.15 1.96
C TYR A 47 1.94 -2.11 1.81
N SER A 48 2.20 -0.85 2.16
CA SER A 48 1.24 0.25 1.98
C SER A 48 0.94 0.53 0.50
N VAL A 49 1.94 0.43 -0.39
CA VAL A 49 1.72 0.48 -1.84
C VAL A 49 0.82 -0.68 -2.27
N ALA A 50 1.14 -1.92 -1.91
CA ALA A 50 0.33 -3.07 -2.32
C ALA A 50 -1.12 -3.01 -1.79
N LEU A 51 -1.32 -2.47 -0.58
CA LEU A 51 -2.66 -2.24 -0.01
C LEU A 51 -3.47 -1.27 -0.84
N GLN A 52 -2.84 -0.21 -1.35
CA GLN A 52 -3.51 0.76 -2.20
C GLN A 52 -3.78 0.22 -3.61
N GLU A 53 -2.82 -0.50 -4.16
CA GLU A 53 -2.85 -0.99 -5.53
C GLU A 53 -3.86 -2.14 -5.72
N SER A 54 -3.84 -3.13 -4.81
CA SER A 54 -4.65 -4.35 -4.98
C SER A 54 -5.50 -4.72 -3.76
N GLY A 55 -5.58 -3.83 -2.77
CA GLY A 55 -6.32 -4.06 -1.53
C GLY A 55 -7.74 -4.59 -1.76
N ALA A 56 -8.07 -5.67 -1.08
CA ALA A 56 -9.39 -6.28 -1.06
C ALA A 56 -9.79 -6.60 0.39
N ARG A 57 -11.07 -6.44 0.70
CA ARG A 57 -11.61 -6.84 2.00
C ARG A 57 -11.95 -8.32 1.97
N LEU A 58 -11.34 -9.11 2.85
CA LEU A 58 -11.75 -10.49 3.05
C LEU A 58 -13.15 -10.52 3.69
N ARG A 59 -14.02 -11.43 3.23
CA ARG A 59 -15.36 -11.61 3.81
C ARG A 59 -15.24 -12.34 5.16
N GLY A 60 -15.84 -11.79 6.21
CA GLY A 60 -15.82 -12.36 7.57
C GLY A 60 -15.93 -11.29 8.67
N ARG A 61 -16.09 -11.69 9.94
CA ARG A 61 -16.03 -10.74 11.07
C ARG A 61 -14.63 -10.14 11.16
N GLY A 62 -14.53 -8.81 11.14
CA GLY A 62 -13.25 -8.09 11.17
C GLY A 62 -12.59 -7.87 9.80
N ALA A 63 -13.38 -7.79 8.72
CA ALA A 63 -12.97 -7.60 7.32
C ALA A 63 -11.64 -6.84 7.12
N GLN A 64 -10.53 -7.59 7.12
CA GLN A 64 -9.19 -7.04 6.97
C GLN A 64 -8.96 -6.67 5.50
N LEU A 65 -8.43 -5.48 5.27
CA LEU A 65 -7.95 -5.06 3.96
C LEU A 65 -6.55 -5.63 3.76
N VAL A 66 -6.42 -6.54 2.79
CA VAL A 66 -5.15 -7.18 2.41
C VAL A 66 -4.93 -7.05 0.89
N PRO A 67 -3.68 -6.98 0.41
CA PRO A 67 -3.41 -6.97 -1.03
C PRO A 67 -3.82 -8.28 -1.71
N TRP A 68 -4.43 -8.22 -2.89
CA TRP A 68 -4.89 -9.40 -3.63
C TRP A 68 -3.97 -9.71 -4.81
N PRO A 69 -3.28 -10.86 -4.83
CA PRO A 69 -2.17 -11.10 -5.77
C PRO A 69 -2.62 -11.31 -7.21
N TRP A 70 -3.84 -11.78 -7.43
CA TRP A 70 -4.38 -12.07 -8.76
C TRP A 70 -5.36 -10.98 -9.17
N THR A 71 -4.85 -9.75 -9.21
CA THR A 71 -5.56 -8.54 -9.60
C THR A 71 -5.04 -8.05 -10.94
N LEU A 72 -5.95 -7.65 -11.82
CA LEU A 72 -5.64 -6.98 -13.09
C LEU A 72 -6.34 -5.63 -13.12
N ASN A 73 -5.67 -4.60 -13.63
CA ASN A 73 -6.32 -3.42 -14.18
C ASN A 73 -6.22 -3.48 -15.70
N VAL A 74 -7.34 -3.41 -16.41
CA VAL A 74 -7.37 -3.38 -17.87
C VAL A 74 -8.07 -2.09 -18.30
N ALA A 75 -7.30 -1.17 -18.85
CA ALA A 75 -7.80 0.11 -19.37
C ALA A 75 -8.60 0.94 -18.34
N GLY A 76 -8.28 0.83 -17.06
CA GLY A 76 -8.96 1.50 -15.95
C GLY A 76 -9.96 0.63 -15.20
N ALA A 77 -10.32 -0.55 -15.74
CA ALA A 77 -11.25 -1.48 -15.10
C ALA A 77 -10.49 -2.53 -14.27
N GLY A 78 -10.84 -2.65 -12.98
CA GLY A 78 -10.22 -3.59 -12.06
C GLY A 78 -10.93 -4.95 -12.04
N TYR A 79 -10.16 -6.03 -12.08
CA TYR A 79 -10.60 -7.43 -12.01
C TYR A 79 -9.81 -8.16 -10.93
N ARG A 80 -10.47 -9.03 -10.18
CA ARG A 80 -9.83 -9.90 -9.16
C ARG A 80 -10.26 -11.33 -9.39
N PHE A 81 -9.29 -12.22 -9.37
CA PHE A 81 -9.49 -13.64 -9.68
C PHE A 81 -9.20 -14.51 -8.46
N ALA A 82 -9.92 -15.61 -8.34
CA ALA A 82 -9.75 -16.56 -7.24
C ALA A 82 -8.47 -17.38 -7.38
N THR A 83 -7.94 -17.54 -8.60
CA THR A 83 -6.75 -18.33 -8.88
C THR A 83 -5.77 -17.61 -9.80
N ARG A 84 -4.49 -17.98 -9.72
CA ARG A 84 -3.47 -17.52 -10.67
C ARG A 84 -3.79 -17.92 -12.11
N ALA A 85 -4.36 -19.11 -12.31
CA ALA A 85 -4.66 -19.64 -13.63
C ALA A 85 -5.71 -18.79 -14.35
N ASP A 86 -6.81 -18.45 -13.66
CA ASP A 86 -7.87 -17.61 -14.23
C ASP A 86 -7.35 -16.20 -14.55
N ALA A 87 -6.56 -15.61 -13.64
CA ALA A 87 -5.92 -14.33 -13.89
C ALA A 87 -4.94 -14.38 -15.07
N CYS A 88 -4.22 -15.49 -15.24
CA CYS A 88 -3.29 -15.66 -16.37
C CYS A 88 -4.05 -15.70 -17.70
N THR A 89 -5.14 -16.48 -17.78
CA THR A 89 -6.01 -16.51 -18.96
C THR A 89 -6.53 -15.12 -19.30
N ALA A 90 -7.08 -14.41 -18.32
CA ALA A 90 -7.59 -13.05 -18.50
C ALA A 90 -6.48 -12.05 -18.89
N LEU A 91 -5.29 -12.19 -18.32
CA LEU A 91 -4.13 -11.36 -18.65
C LEU A 91 -3.72 -11.51 -20.12
N LEU A 92 -3.63 -12.74 -20.63
CA LEU A 92 -3.26 -12.97 -22.03
C LEU A 92 -4.27 -12.32 -22.99
N VAL A 93 -5.57 -12.44 -22.69
CA VAL A 93 -6.63 -11.76 -23.46
C VAL A 93 -6.49 -10.24 -23.36
N ALA A 94 -6.28 -9.70 -22.16
CA ALA A 94 -6.13 -8.25 -21.95
C ALA A 94 -4.92 -7.67 -22.69
N LEU A 95 -3.78 -8.37 -22.68
CA LEU A 95 -2.58 -7.95 -23.41
C LEU A 95 -2.82 -7.93 -24.92
N SER A 96 -3.54 -8.93 -25.44
CA SER A 96 -3.85 -9.00 -26.88
C SER A 96 -4.88 -7.97 -27.33
N THR A 97 -5.81 -7.58 -26.47
CA THR A 97 -6.98 -6.75 -26.87
C THR A 97 -6.84 -5.28 -26.49
N ALA A 98 -6.28 -4.97 -25.31
CA ALA A 98 -6.10 -3.61 -24.81
C ALA A 98 -4.69 -3.06 -25.03
N GLY A 99 -3.71 -3.95 -25.22
CA GLY A 99 -2.29 -3.60 -25.33
C GLY A 99 -1.61 -3.39 -23.98
N ALA A 100 -0.33 -3.78 -23.90
CA ALA A 100 0.41 -3.88 -22.63
C ALA A 100 0.48 -2.59 -21.80
N LYS A 101 0.53 -1.41 -22.43
CA LYS A 101 0.57 -0.12 -21.73
C LYS A 101 -0.71 0.21 -20.96
N ARG A 102 -1.81 -0.50 -21.23
CA ARG A 102 -3.10 -0.33 -20.57
C ARG A 102 -3.40 -1.45 -19.58
N VAL A 103 -2.41 -2.28 -19.24
CA VAL A 103 -2.60 -3.45 -18.37
C VAL A 103 -1.63 -3.37 -17.19
N ASP A 104 -2.18 -3.31 -15.99
CA ASP A 104 -1.45 -3.41 -14.73
C ASP A 104 -1.74 -4.75 -14.07
N VAL A 105 -0.70 -5.38 -13.50
CA VAL A 105 -0.77 -6.78 -13.07
C VAL A 105 -0.27 -6.97 -11.65
N GLY A 106 -1.01 -7.81 -10.92
CA GLY A 106 -0.53 -8.44 -9.71
C GLY A 106 -0.70 -7.61 -8.45
N ILE A 107 -0.06 -8.09 -7.38
CA ILE A 107 -0.24 -7.57 -6.02
C ILE A 107 0.17 -6.09 -5.85
N ALA A 108 1.07 -5.59 -6.69
CA ALA A 108 1.52 -4.20 -6.70
C ALA A 108 1.16 -3.46 -8.01
N GLN A 109 0.27 -4.03 -8.85
CA GLN A 109 -0.24 -3.41 -10.09
C GLN A 109 0.88 -2.86 -10.99
N VAL A 110 1.86 -3.69 -11.34
CA VAL A 110 2.96 -3.30 -12.23
C VAL A 110 2.45 -3.22 -13.68
N ASN A 111 2.63 -2.07 -14.33
CA ASN A 111 2.24 -1.88 -15.73
C ASN A 111 3.10 -2.69 -16.71
N MET A 112 2.47 -3.51 -17.54
CA MET A 112 3.16 -4.45 -18.43
C MET A 112 3.85 -3.77 -19.62
N GLY A 113 3.32 -2.65 -20.10
CA GLY A 113 3.90 -1.93 -21.24
C GLY A 113 5.17 -1.17 -20.89
N TRP A 114 5.29 -0.70 -19.65
CA TRP A 114 6.46 0.05 -19.18
C TRP A 114 7.47 -0.86 -18.47
N ASN A 115 6.99 -1.78 -17.64
CA ASN A 115 7.84 -2.54 -16.71
C ASN A 115 7.82 -4.06 -16.96
N GLY A 116 7.08 -4.55 -17.96
CA GLY A 116 6.96 -5.99 -18.24
C GLY A 116 8.30 -6.70 -18.47
N HIS A 117 9.30 -5.98 -19.00
CA HIS A 117 10.65 -6.51 -19.22
C HIS A 117 11.36 -6.94 -17.92
N ARG A 118 10.97 -6.40 -16.76
CA ARG A 118 11.54 -6.73 -15.45
C ARG A 118 11.20 -8.14 -14.97
N PHE A 119 10.19 -8.78 -15.57
CA PHE A 119 9.81 -10.16 -15.29
C PHE A 119 10.60 -11.19 -16.09
N GLY A 120 11.56 -10.74 -16.92
CA GLY A 120 12.41 -11.59 -17.74
C GLY A 120 12.00 -11.58 -19.21
N ARG A 121 12.99 -11.50 -20.10
CA ARG A 121 12.76 -11.61 -21.54
C ARG A 121 12.47 -13.05 -21.92
N GLY A 122 11.45 -13.27 -22.75
CA GLY A 122 11.02 -14.62 -23.16
C GLY A 122 10.27 -15.41 -22.07
N VAL A 123 10.06 -14.81 -20.90
CA VAL A 123 9.25 -15.39 -19.82
C VAL A 123 7.78 -15.07 -20.09
N SER A 124 6.88 -15.99 -19.73
CA SER A 124 5.43 -15.76 -19.83
C SER A 124 5.01 -14.50 -19.07
N PRO A 125 4.13 -13.64 -19.63
CA PRO A 125 3.59 -12.49 -18.92
C PRO A 125 2.90 -12.84 -17.60
N CYS A 126 2.43 -14.08 -17.45
CA CYS A 126 1.83 -14.57 -16.21
C CYS A 126 2.82 -14.69 -15.04
N GLU A 127 4.13 -14.48 -15.26
CA GLU A 127 5.08 -14.31 -14.17
C GLU A 127 4.82 -13.04 -13.37
N ALA A 128 4.21 -12.01 -13.96
CA ALA A 128 3.77 -10.84 -13.23
C ALA A 128 2.65 -11.12 -12.21
N LEU A 129 1.99 -12.28 -12.28
CA LEU A 129 1.01 -12.75 -11.28
C LEU A 129 1.65 -13.58 -10.14
N ASN A 130 2.96 -13.85 -10.20
CA ASN A 130 3.70 -14.41 -9.07
C ASN A 130 3.89 -13.31 -8.01
N PRO A 131 3.29 -13.42 -6.81
CA PRO A 131 3.33 -12.35 -5.82
C PRO A 131 4.76 -12.02 -5.38
N TYR A 132 5.65 -13.02 -5.27
CA TYR A 132 7.04 -12.78 -4.87
C TYR A 132 7.78 -11.97 -5.94
N LYS A 133 7.67 -12.37 -7.21
CA LYS A 133 8.34 -11.66 -8.30
C LYS A 133 7.76 -10.26 -8.52
N ASN A 134 6.45 -10.10 -8.38
CA ASN A 134 5.77 -8.81 -8.49
C ASN A 134 6.21 -7.84 -7.37
N LEU A 135 6.33 -8.33 -6.13
CA LEU A 135 6.86 -7.54 -5.01
C LEU A 135 8.33 -7.16 -5.20
N GLU A 136 9.17 -8.09 -5.69
CA GLU A 136 10.57 -7.81 -6.00
C GLU A 136 10.69 -6.67 -7.02
N VAL A 137 9.94 -6.74 -8.12
CA VAL A 137 9.91 -5.70 -9.17
C VAL A 137 9.40 -4.37 -8.61
N ALA A 138 8.32 -4.38 -7.83
CA ALA A 138 7.78 -3.17 -7.23
C ALA A 138 8.76 -2.52 -6.23
N ALA A 139 9.45 -3.32 -5.42
CA ALA A 139 10.44 -2.83 -4.47
C ALA A 139 11.63 -2.18 -5.18
N GLN A 140 12.13 -2.78 -6.26
CA GLN A 140 13.17 -2.20 -7.11
C GLN A 140 12.73 -0.86 -7.72
N MET A 141 11.52 -0.79 -8.27
CA MET A 141 10.97 0.47 -8.82
C MET A 141 10.88 1.56 -7.75
N LEU A 142 10.43 1.22 -6.53
CA LEU A 142 10.37 2.19 -5.42
C LEU A 142 11.76 2.65 -4.99
N ALA A 143 12.75 1.77 -4.96
CA ALA A 143 14.14 2.12 -4.65
C ALA A 143 14.71 3.09 -5.70
N GLU A 144 14.49 2.82 -7.00
CA GLU A 144 14.88 3.71 -8.09
C GLU A 144 14.23 5.10 -7.97
N LEU A 145 12.93 5.15 -7.66
CA LEU A 145 12.21 6.41 -7.45
C LEU A 145 12.66 7.15 -6.19
N ARG A 146 13.10 6.43 -5.15
CA ARG A 146 13.64 7.00 -3.91
C ARG A 146 15.03 7.59 -4.13
N ALA A 147 15.84 7.00 -5.00
CA ALA A 147 17.16 7.51 -5.38
C ALA A 147 17.07 8.88 -6.08
N GLN A 148 15.92 9.19 -6.70
CA GLN A 148 15.62 10.52 -7.28
C GLN A 148 15.26 11.57 -6.20
N GLY A 149 15.24 11.21 -4.92
CA GLY A 149 14.98 12.10 -3.79
C GLY A 149 13.52 12.16 -3.32
N GLY A 150 13.25 12.94 -2.28
CA GLY A 150 11.91 13.05 -1.67
C GLY A 150 11.58 11.97 -0.63
N ASP A 151 10.56 12.24 0.18
CA ASP A 151 10.03 11.29 1.15
C ASP A 151 9.22 10.16 0.51
N TRP A 152 8.88 9.14 1.29
CA TRP A 152 8.16 7.97 0.81
C TRP A 152 6.75 8.26 0.30
N ILE A 153 6.10 9.31 0.81
CA ILE A 153 4.78 9.72 0.33
C ILE A 153 4.92 10.27 -1.10
N ASN A 154 5.89 11.13 -1.35
CA ASN A 154 6.19 11.66 -2.68
C ASN A 154 6.67 10.58 -3.66
N VAL A 155 7.51 9.65 -3.19
CA VAL A 155 7.92 8.47 -3.98
C VAL A 155 6.71 7.63 -4.38
N ALA A 156 5.78 7.35 -3.47
CA ALA A 156 4.57 6.59 -3.76
C ALA A 156 3.67 7.30 -4.79
N GLY A 157 3.54 8.64 -4.71
CA GLY A 157 2.86 9.42 -5.73
C GLY A 157 3.48 9.28 -7.12
N ARG A 158 4.82 9.28 -7.22
CA ARG A 158 5.53 9.07 -8.49
C ARG A 158 5.43 7.62 -8.98
N TYR A 159 5.39 6.64 -8.08
CA TYR A 159 5.18 5.24 -8.43
C TYR A 159 3.87 5.06 -9.20
N HIS A 160 2.79 5.64 -8.68
CA HIS A 160 1.48 5.59 -9.33
C HIS A 160 1.39 6.45 -10.59
N ARG A 161 1.88 7.69 -10.52
CA ARG A 161 1.77 8.65 -11.63
C ARG A 161 3.03 9.53 -11.70
N PRO A 162 4.04 9.12 -12.50
CA PRO A 162 5.29 9.89 -12.64
C PRO A 162 5.08 11.33 -13.09
N ALA A 163 4.03 11.58 -13.89
CA ALA A 163 3.67 12.93 -14.38
C ALA A 163 3.12 13.87 -13.29
N GLY A 164 2.88 13.38 -12.06
CA GLY A 164 2.34 14.19 -10.98
C GLY A 164 0.87 14.59 -11.16
N GLY A 165 0.53 15.79 -10.70
CA GLY A 165 -0.81 16.37 -10.77
C GLY A 165 -1.81 15.80 -9.76
N ALA A 166 -3.09 16.13 -9.95
CA ALA A 166 -4.18 15.72 -9.06
C ALA A 166 -4.25 14.21 -8.80
N PRO A 167 -4.03 13.30 -9.79
CA PRO A 167 -4.01 11.86 -9.53
C PRO A 167 -2.89 11.44 -8.56
N ALA A 168 -1.68 11.99 -8.72
CA ALA A 168 -0.58 11.70 -7.81
C ALA A 168 -0.85 12.26 -6.40
N ALA A 169 -1.39 13.48 -6.30
CA ALA A 169 -1.79 14.07 -5.02
C ALA A 169 -2.82 13.20 -4.30
N LYS A 170 -3.84 12.72 -5.03
CA LYS A 170 -4.84 11.82 -4.46
C LYS A 170 -4.24 10.51 -3.98
N TYR A 171 -3.32 9.97 -4.76
CA TYR A 171 -2.60 8.75 -4.39
C TYR A 171 -1.81 8.93 -3.09
N ARG A 172 -1.10 10.05 -2.93
CA ARG A 172 -0.32 10.37 -1.72
C ARG A 172 -1.18 10.40 -0.47
N GLU A 173 -2.36 11.02 -0.53
CA GLU A 173 -3.29 11.06 0.62
C GLU A 173 -3.71 9.67 1.08
N LEU A 174 -4.07 8.80 0.13
CA LEU A 174 -4.50 7.44 0.45
C LEU A 174 -3.31 6.60 0.94
N PHE A 175 -2.13 6.82 0.37
CA PHE A 175 -0.93 6.09 0.75
C PHE A 175 -0.51 6.46 2.17
N ALA A 176 -0.56 7.74 2.52
CA ALA A 176 -0.28 8.21 3.88
C ALA A 176 -1.23 7.57 4.91
N LYS A 177 -2.51 7.32 4.56
CA LYS A 177 -3.45 6.60 5.42
C LYS A 177 -3.06 5.13 5.60
N HIS A 178 -2.67 4.44 4.53
CA HIS A 178 -2.18 3.07 4.62
C HIS A 178 -0.90 2.98 5.46
N LEU A 179 0.06 3.86 5.20
CA LEU A 179 1.32 3.90 5.93
C LEU A 179 1.09 4.24 7.41
N SER A 180 0.17 5.15 7.72
CA SER A 180 -0.20 5.46 9.11
C SER A 180 -0.78 4.25 9.82
N ARG A 181 -1.68 3.52 9.15
CA ARG A 181 -2.27 2.29 9.69
C ARG A 181 -1.21 1.23 9.97
N VAL A 182 -0.26 1.04 9.04
CA VAL A 182 0.77 0.01 9.14
C VAL A 182 1.79 0.36 10.22
N THR A 183 2.24 1.61 10.28
CA THR A 183 3.27 2.06 11.24
C THR A 183 2.73 2.37 12.63
N GLY A 184 1.42 2.62 12.78
CA GLY A 184 0.84 3.14 14.01
C GLY A 184 1.11 4.63 14.26
N VAL A 185 1.77 5.32 13.32
CA VAL A 185 2.13 6.75 13.41
C VAL A 185 1.21 7.57 12.50
N THR A 186 0.73 8.72 12.97
CA THR A 186 -0.10 9.60 12.11
C THR A 186 0.79 10.34 11.11
N LEU A 187 0.65 10.01 9.83
CA LEU A 187 1.35 10.63 8.72
C LEU A 187 0.35 11.32 7.79
N LEU A 188 0.67 12.55 7.39
CA LEU A 188 -0.16 13.35 6.48
C LEU A 188 0.60 13.59 5.18
N ALA A 189 -0.13 13.55 4.07
CA ALA A 189 0.44 13.90 2.78
C ALA A 189 0.58 15.42 2.65
N SER A 190 1.81 15.87 2.44
CA SER A 190 2.10 17.24 2.01
C SER A 190 2.11 17.26 0.48
N ASN A 191 1.11 17.89 -0.13
CA ASN A 191 1.05 18.05 -1.57
C ASN A 191 1.77 19.35 -1.97
N PRO A 192 2.88 19.29 -2.73
CA PRO A 192 3.47 20.47 -3.35
C PRO A 192 2.58 21.03 -4.46
#